data_AF-A0A0F3RNC1-F1
#
_entry.id   AF-A0A0F3RNC1-F1
#
_cell.length_a   1.000
_cell.length_b   1.000
_cell.length_c   1.000
_cell.angle_alpha   90.00
_cell.angle_beta   90.00
_cell.angle_gamma   90.00
#
_symmetry.space_group_name_H-M   'P 1'
#
loop_
_entity.id
_entity.type
_entity.pdbx_description
1 polymer ?
#
loop_
_entity_poly.entity_id
_entity_poly.type
_entity_poly.pdbx_seq_one_letter_code
_entity_poly.pdbx_strand_id
1 'polypeptide(L)' 'MIAGLCNNQIIAPVIFEENCNKAIFTTYVETILTKELRPEQIVIMDNINFHKNTIIKVLIESV' A
#
# COMPACT_ATOMS: atom_id res chain seq x y z
N MET A 1 -3.59 -8.91 7.66
CA MET A 1 -2.79 -9.13 6.43
C MET A 1 -3.11 -8.04 5.44
N ILE A 2 -2.11 -7.49 4.75
CA ILE A 2 -2.26 -6.59 3.60
C ILE A 2 -1.36 -7.15 2.48
N ALA A 3 -1.83 -7.09 1.24
CA ALA A 3 -1.05 -7.42 0.05
C ALA A 3 -1.62 -6.70 -1.18
N GLY A 4 -0.79 -6.51 -2.20
CA GLY A 4 -1.24 -6.11 -3.54
C GLY A 4 -1.45 -7.31 -4.45
N LEU A 5 -2.27 -7.14 -5.50
CA LEU A 5 -2.41 -8.10 -6.59
C LEU A 5 -2.03 -7.40 -7.90
N CYS A 6 -1.07 -7.95 -8.62
CA CYS A 6 -0.64 -7.43 -9.93
C CYS A 6 -0.38 -8.62 -10.87
N ASN A 7 -0.95 -8.62 -12.08
CA ASN A 7 -0.77 -9.69 -13.07
C ASN A 7 -1.02 -11.10 -12.51
N ASN A 8 -2.09 -11.26 -11.73
CA ASN A 8 -2.46 -12.52 -11.05
C ASN A 8 -1.41 -13.03 -10.04
N GLN A 9 -0.49 -12.17 -9.60
CA GLN A 9 0.53 -12.47 -8.59
C GLN A 9 0.34 -11.58 -7.36
N ILE A 10 0.50 -12.20 -6.18
CA ILE A 10 0.50 -11.49 -4.91
C ILE A 10 1.84 -10.76 -4.79
N ILE A 11 1.80 -9.46 -4.48
CA ILE A 11 2.97 -8.62 -4.23
C ILE A 11 2.88 -7.97 -2.86
N ALA A 12 4.02 -7.57 -2.30
CA ALA A 12 4.10 -6.90 -0.99
C ALA A 12 3.24 -7.55 0.12
N PRO A 13 3.26 -8.89 0.32
CA PRO A 13 2.45 -9.50 1.38
C PRO A 13 3.05 -9.19 2.76
N VAL A 14 2.19 -8.81 3.71
CA VAL A 14 2.57 -8.66 5.12
C VAL A 14 1.48 -9.20 6.05
N ILE A 15 1.91 -9.87 7.12
CA ILE A 15 1.09 -10.27 8.25
C ILE A 15 1.52 -9.44 9.45
N PHE A 16 0.54 -8.97 10.22
CA PHE A 16 0.72 -8.17 11.43
C PHE A 16 -0.36 -8.59 12.43
N GLU A 17 -0.06 -8.43 13.73
CA GLU A 17 -0.88 -8.98 14.81
C GLU A 17 -2.12 -8.14 15.12
N GLU A 18 -2.05 -6.83 14.88
CA GLU A 18 -3.13 -5.89 15.20
C GLU A 18 -4.14 -5.69 14.05
N ASN A 19 -5.18 -4.89 14.32
CA ASN A 19 -6.09 -4.43 13.28
C ASN A 19 -5.41 -3.42 12.35
N CYS A 20 -5.72 -3.49 11.05
CA CYS A 20 -5.22 -2.51 10.09
C CYS A 20 -5.73 -1.11 10.45
N ASN A 21 -4.81 -0.20 10.69
CA ASN A 21 -5.10 1.19 11.01
C ASN A 21 -4.22 2.12 10.16
N LYS A 22 -4.43 3.43 10.32
CA LYS A 22 -3.70 4.45 9.57
C LYS A 22 -2.17 4.31 9.68
N ALA A 23 -1.65 4.04 10.88
CA ALA A 23 -0.21 3.94 11.11
C ALA A 23 0.36 2.70 10.41
N ILE A 24 -0.22 1.53 10.65
CA ILE A 24 0.19 0.26 10.02
C ILE A 24 0.14 0.38 8.49
N PHE A 25 -0.94 0.92 7.94
CA PHE A 25 -1.08 1.08 6.51
C PHE A 25 -0.06 2.07 5.92
N THR A 26 0.20 3.20 6.59
CA THR A 26 1.19 4.17 6.13
C THR A 26 2.60 3.56 6.11
N THR A 27 3.00 2.89 7.19
CA THR A 27 4.28 2.18 7.26
C THR A 27 4.38 1.09 6.20
N TYR A 28 3.30 0.33 5.98
CA TYR A 28 3.24 -0.67 4.92
C TYR A 28 3.50 -0.06 3.53
N VAL A 29 2.84 1.05 3.21
CA VAL A 29 3.01 1.73 1.91
C VAL A 29 4.45 2.21 1.75
N GLU A 30 4.99 2.90 2.76
CA GLU A 30 6.33 3.47 2.73
C GLU A 30 7.44 2.42 2.65
N THR A 31 7.32 1.33 3.41
CA THR A 31 8.44 0.41 3.64
C THR A 31 8.36 -0.89 2.86
N ILE A 32 7.18 -1.25 2.35
CA ILE A 32 6.94 -2.52 1.66
C ILE A 32 6.36 -2.27 0.26
N LEU A 33 5.21 -1.60 0.13
CA LEU A 33 4.52 -1.48 -1.16
C LEU A 33 5.35 -0.71 -2.21
N THR A 34 5.93 0.42 -1.84
CA THR A 34 6.72 1.29 -2.74
C THR A 34 7.91 0.56 -3.39
N LYS A 35 8.47 -0.45 -2.72
CA LYS A 35 9.59 -1.26 -3.25
C LYS A 35 9.17 -2.23 -4.34
N GLU A 36 7.89 -2.60 -4.38
CA GLU A 36 7.32 -3.53 -5.37
C GLU A 36 6.67 -2.79 -6.55
N LEU A 37 6.33 -1.51 -6.36
CA LEU A 37 5.77 -0.68 -7.41
C LEU A 37 6.84 -0.29 -8.44
N ARG A 38 6.37 -0.02 -9.66
CA ARG A 38 7.15 0.52 -10.77
C ARG A 38 6.49 1.82 -11.24
N PRO A 39 7.29 2.74 -11.85
CA PRO A 39 6.73 3.91 -12.52
C PRO A 39 5.59 3.52 -13.46
N GLU A 40 4.61 4.43 -13.60
CA GLU A 40 3.44 4.30 -14.48
C GLU A 40 2.42 3.22 -14.08
N GLN A 41 2.59 2.55 -12.93
CA GLN A 41 1.56 1.64 -12.41
C GLN A 41 0.41 2.40 -11.73
N ILE A 42 -0.79 1.81 -11.82
CA ILE A 42 -1.99 2.32 -11.15
C ILE A 42 -2.23 1.49 -9.90
N VAL A 43 -2.26 2.16 -8.74
CA VAL A 43 -2.65 1.55 -7.47
C VAL A 43 -4.15 1.73 -7.26
N ILE A 44 -4.87 0.61 -7.13
CA ILE A 44 -6.32 0.59 -6.84
C ILE A 44 -6.50 0.09 -5.40
N MET A 45 -7.26 0.84 -4.61
CA MET A 45 -7.55 0.54 -3.21
C MET A 45 -9.04 0.74 -2.92
N ASP A 46 -9.54 0.17 -1.82
CA ASP A 46 -10.90 0.44 -1.38
C ASP A 46 -11.06 1.88 -0.83
N ASN A 47 -12.31 2.30 -0.67
CA ASN A 47 -12.68 3.69 -0.37
C ASN A 47 -12.75 3.99 1.14
N ILE A 48 -11.73 3.60 1.92
CA ILE A 48 -11.72 3.81 3.38
C ILE A 48 -10.88 5.03 3.78
N ASN A 49 -11.19 5.60 4.95
CA ASN A 49 -10.67 6.93 5.33
C ASN A 49 -9.15 7.04 5.41
N PHE A 50 -8.46 6.01 5.89
CA PHE A 50 -7.00 6.10 6.04
C PHE A 50 -6.21 5.88 4.74
N HIS A 51 -6.85 5.36 3.67
CA HIS A 51 -6.25 5.33 2.33
C HIS A 51 -6.20 6.72 1.67
N LYS A 52 -7.10 7.62 2.07
CA LYS A 52 -7.22 8.99 1.53
C LYS A 52 -6.22 9.98 2.12
N ASN A 53 -5.32 9.52 2.97
CA ASN A 53 -4.32 10.39 3.58
C ASN A 53 -3.33 10.89 2.51
N THR A 54 -3.11 12.20 2.43
CA THR A 54 -2.24 12.83 1.42
C THR A 54 -0.85 12.20 1.35
N ILE A 55 -0.29 11.75 2.48
CA ILE A 55 1.03 11.10 2.49
C ILE A 55 1.05 9.79 1.69
N ILE A 56 -0.05 9.03 1.67
CA ILE A 56 -0.15 7.77 0.93
C ILE A 56 -0.03 8.05 -0.57
N LYS A 57 -0.70 9.10 -1.04
CA LYS A 57 -0.61 9.54 -2.43
C LYS A 57 0.82 9.95 -2.78
N VAL A 58 1.46 10.77 -1.95
CA VAL A 58 2.85 11.22 -2.16
C VAL A 58 3.81 10.03 -2.22
N LEU A 59 3.68 9.06 -1.31
CA LEU A 59 4.54 7.87 -1.31
C LEU A 59 4.37 7.04 -2.57
N ILE A 60 3.13 6.78 -3.02
CA ILE A 60 2.86 6.01 -4.23
C ILE A 60 3.36 6.75 -5.49
N GLU A 61 3.12 8.06 -5.58
CA GLU A 61 3.54 8.88 -6.74
C GLU A 61 5.04 9.19 -6.76
N SER A 62 5.77 8.88 -5.68
CA SER A 62 7.23 9.02 -5.61
C SER A 62 8.01 7.85 -6.20
N VAL A 63 7.32 6.75 -6.56
CA VAL A 63 7.89 5.57 -7.22
C VAL A 63 8.00 5.79 -8.72
#